data_AF-A0A9E6CKH3-F1
#
_entry.id   AF-A0A9E6CKH3-F1
#
_cell.length_a   1.000
_cell.length_b   1.000
_cell.length_c   1.000
_cell.angle_alpha   90.00
_cell.angle_beta   90.00
_cell.angle_gamma   90.00
#
_symmetry.space_group_name_H-M   'P 1'
#
loop_
_entity.id
_entity.type
_entity.pdbx_description
1 polymer ?
#
loop_
_entity_poly.entity_id
_entity_poly.type
_entity_poly.pdbx_seq_one_letter_code
_entity_poly.pdbx_strand_id
1 'polypeptide(L)'
;MQPSEILTECEKSGVHLFFAENKIKAKGDFNVLDVALIDSLFSEKEAVTKCLMQMQNVSESVIVFSKVLGRDIIISWKNENPKVVYVDQTPYSLKEIKQLKSQQLSAKDLKNIHNIKAEFDGHVVEKTQ
;
A
#
# COMPACT_ATOMS: atom_id res chain seq x y z
N MET A 1 -1.49 24.70 13.99
CA MET A 1 -2.36 23.74 13.27
C MET A 1 -1.89 22.35 13.57
N GLN A 2 -2.79 21.37 13.63
CA GLN A 2 -2.40 19.96 13.75
C GLN A 2 -1.70 19.48 12.46
N PRO A 3 -0.77 18.52 12.52
CA PRO A 3 -0.06 18.02 11.34
C PRO A 3 -0.98 17.51 10.22
N SER A 4 -2.09 16.84 10.56
CA SER A 4 -3.09 16.37 9.59
C SER A 4 -3.86 17.50 8.90
N GLU A 5 -4.10 18.60 9.60
CA GLU A 5 -4.75 19.80 9.06
C GLU A 5 -3.83 20.50 8.05
N ILE A 6 -2.53 20.59 8.35
CA ILE A 6 -1.51 21.13 7.43
C ILE A 6 -1.52 20.37 6.10
N LEU A 7 -1.54 19.03 6.16
CA LEU A 7 -1.59 18.18 4.97
C LEU A 7 -2.88 18.37 4.16
N THR A 8 -4.01 18.47 4.86
CA THR A 8 -5.33 18.67 4.25
C THR A 8 -5.42 20.02 3.54
N GLU A 9 -4.92 21.09 4.14
CA GLU A 9 -4.92 22.44 3.53
C GLU A 9 -3.96 22.54 2.35
N CYS A 10 -2.81 21.86 2.39
CA CYS A 10 -1.93 21.75 1.23
C CYS A 10 -2.66 21.07 0.06
N GLU A 11 -3.37 19.96 0.33
CA GLU A 11 -4.09 19.22 -0.71
C GLU A 11 -5.28 20.01 -1.28
N LYS A 12 -6.03 20.73 -0.45
CA LYS A 12 -7.08 21.67 -0.90
C LYS A 12 -6.54 22.76 -1.81
N SER A 13 -5.31 23.20 -1.57
CA SER A 13 -4.61 24.18 -2.38
C SER A 13 -3.99 23.58 -3.66
N GLY A 14 -4.19 22.28 -3.91
CA GLY A 14 -3.66 21.59 -5.08
C GLY A 14 -2.20 21.12 -4.95
N VAL A 15 -1.63 21.15 -3.74
CA VAL A 15 -0.28 20.68 -3.45
C VAL A 15 -0.34 19.38 -2.67
N HIS A 16 -0.04 18.28 -3.34
CA HIS A 16 0.00 16.96 -2.71
C HIS A 16 1.40 16.69 -2.15
N LEU A 17 1.49 16.59 -0.82
CA LEU A 17 2.74 16.27 -0.13
C LEU A 17 2.89 14.75 0.00
N PHE A 18 4.11 14.24 -0.16
CA PHE A 18 4.42 12.82 0.00
C PHE A 18 5.84 12.57 0.52
N PHE A 19 6.07 11.45 1.18
CA PHE A 19 7.40 11.08 1.67
C PHE A 19 8.09 10.13 0.69
N ALA A 20 9.24 10.53 0.16
CA ALA A 20 10.04 9.73 -0.76
C ALA A 20 11.52 10.09 -0.66
N GLU A 21 12.43 9.12 -0.82
CA GLU A 21 13.89 9.34 -0.71
C GLU A 21 14.29 10.00 0.62
N ASN A 22 13.67 9.59 1.74
CA ASN A 22 13.90 10.16 3.07
C ASN A 22 13.63 11.68 3.21
N LYS A 23 12.78 12.25 2.34
CA LYS A 23 12.38 13.66 2.41
C LYS A 23 10.92 13.85 2.02
N ILE A 24 10.31 14.94 2.49
CA ILE A 24 9.02 15.39 1.98
C ILE A 24 9.24 15.94 0.57
N LYS A 25 8.44 15.46 -0.38
CA LYS A 25 8.29 15.98 -1.73
C LYS A 25 6.90 16.56 -1.89
N ALA A 26 6.76 17.51 -2.81
CA ALA A 26 5.50 18.10 -3.19
C ALA A 26 5.23 17.83 -4.67
N LYS A 27 3.97 17.57 -5.01
CA LYS A 27 3.47 17.55 -6.38
C LYS A 27 2.40 18.64 -6.49
N GLY A 28 2.62 19.61 -7.38
CA GLY A 28 1.78 20.80 -7.51
C GLY A 28 2.63 22.07 -7.50
N ASP A 29 1.98 23.22 -7.68
CA ASP A 29 2.66 24.52 -7.60
C ASP A 29 2.74 24.95 -6.13
N PHE A 30 3.92 24.88 -5.54
CA PHE A 30 4.12 25.23 -4.13
C PHE A 30 3.90 26.72 -3.85
N ASN A 31 3.91 27.58 -4.87
CA ASN A 31 3.72 29.03 -4.72
C ASN A 31 2.26 29.42 -4.44
N VAL A 32 1.32 28.48 -4.57
CA VAL A 32 -0.10 28.72 -4.27
C VAL A 32 -0.42 28.60 -2.77
N LEU A 33 0.53 28.09 -1.98
CA LEU A 33 0.37 27.97 -0.53
C LEU A 33 0.56 29.33 0.12
N ASP A 34 -0.31 29.65 1.08
CA ASP A 34 -0.14 30.86 1.86
C ASP A 34 1.09 30.76 2.78
N VAL A 35 1.63 31.93 3.16
CA VAL A 35 2.85 32.02 3.97
C VAL A 35 2.67 31.37 5.35
N ALA A 36 1.48 31.46 5.96
CA ALA A 36 1.22 30.89 7.28
C ALA A 36 1.19 29.35 7.25
N LEU A 37 0.71 28.76 6.15
CA LEU A 37 0.71 27.33 5.89
C LEU A 37 2.14 26.82 5.63
N ILE A 38 2.94 27.58 4.90
CA ILE A 38 4.37 27.28 4.68
C ILE A 38 5.13 27.32 6.02
N ASP A 39 4.92 28.36 6.83
CA ASP A 39 5.54 28.49 8.15
C ASP A 39 5.11 27.34 9.09
N SER A 40 3.85 26.94 9.04
CA SER A 40 3.33 25.79 9.79
C SER A 40 3.98 24.48 9.33
N LEU A 41 4.17 24.29 8.02
CA LEU A 41 4.82 23.11 7.45
C LEU A 41 6.29 22.98 7.93
N PHE A 42 7.02 24.10 7.98
CA PHE A 42 8.42 24.11 8.40
C PHE A 42 8.60 24.00 9.90
N SER A 43 7.77 24.69 10.69
CA SER A 43 7.82 24.62 12.16
C SER A 43 7.47 23.23 12.70
N GLU A 44 6.50 22.56 12.08
CA GLU A 44 6.05 21.22 12.48
C GLU A 44 6.64 20.09 11.61
N LYS A 45 7.76 20.34 10.91
CA LYS A 45 8.32 19.43 9.89
C LYS A 45 8.42 17.98 10.35
N GLU A 46 8.88 17.73 11.57
CA GLU A 46 9.06 16.35 12.08
C GLU A 46 7.70 15.67 12.33
N ALA A 47 6.74 16.39 12.92
CA ALA A 47 5.40 15.87 13.19
C ALA A 47 4.61 15.65 11.89
N VAL A 48 4.72 16.58 10.94
CA VAL A 48 4.17 16.46 9.59
C VAL A 48 4.79 15.29 8.84
N THR A 49 6.11 15.11 8.92
CA THR A 49 6.79 13.95 8.32
C THR A 49 6.28 12.64 8.90
N LYS A 50 6.17 12.53 10.23
CA LYS A 50 5.62 11.33 10.90
C LYS A 50 4.17 11.07 10.49
N CYS A 51 3.34 12.11 10.41
CA CYS A 51 1.95 12.02 9.97
C CYS A 51 1.85 11.56 8.51
N LEU A 52 2.64 12.15 7.60
CA LEU A 52 2.78 11.74 6.20
C LEU A 52 3.21 10.28 6.07
N MET A 53 4.25 9.89 6.83
CA MET A 53 4.73 8.53 6.86
C MET A 53 3.66 7.58 7.38
N GLN A 54 2.92 7.93 8.43
CA GLN A 54 1.81 7.11 8.94
C GLN A 54 0.71 6.97 7.90
N MET A 55 0.26 8.07 7.29
CA MET A 55 -0.78 8.05 6.24
C MET A 55 -0.36 7.27 4.99
N GLN A 56 0.95 7.24 4.67
CA GLN A 56 1.48 6.50 3.53
C GLN A 56 1.92 5.06 3.85
N ASN A 57 2.18 4.78 5.13
CA ASN A 57 2.63 3.48 5.64
C ASN A 57 1.54 2.71 6.38
N VAL A 58 0.25 3.00 6.22
CA VAL A 58 -0.80 2.06 6.69
C VAL A 58 -0.83 0.84 5.77
N SER A 59 0.24 0.04 5.84
CA SER A 59 0.24 -1.35 5.45
C SER A 59 -0.27 -2.11 6.66
N GLU A 60 -1.55 -2.45 6.65
CA GLU A 60 -2.08 -3.37 7.65
C GLU A 60 -1.50 -4.75 7.39
N SER A 61 -1.17 -5.49 8.44
CA SER A 61 -0.66 -6.85 8.33
C SER A 61 -1.14 -7.73 9.46
N VAL A 62 -1.40 -9.00 9.15
CA VAL A 62 -1.73 -10.03 10.13
C VAL A 62 -0.92 -11.29 9.86
N ILE A 63 -0.57 -12.02 10.92
CA ILE A 63 0.08 -13.32 10.84
C ILE A 63 -0.99 -14.40 10.93
N VAL A 64 -1.03 -15.32 9.97
CA VAL A 64 -2.00 -16.43 9.93
C VAL A 64 -1.33 -17.74 9.54
N PHE A 65 -1.82 -18.86 10.06
CA PHE A 65 -1.36 -20.18 9.63
C PHE A 65 -1.97 -20.56 8.27
N SER A 66 -1.13 -20.84 7.27
CA SER A 66 -1.56 -21.26 5.94
C SER A 66 -1.65 -22.77 5.83
N LYS A 67 -2.86 -23.30 5.59
CA LYS A 67 -3.06 -24.73 5.25
C LYS A 67 -2.47 -25.11 3.90
N VAL A 68 -2.33 -24.15 2.97
CA VAL A 68 -1.75 -24.37 1.64
C VAL A 68 -0.23 -24.50 1.71
N LEU A 69 0.41 -23.64 2.51
CA LEU A 69 1.87 -23.59 2.61
C LEU A 69 2.43 -24.42 3.77
N GLY A 70 1.60 -24.76 4.75
CA GLY A 70 1.97 -25.57 5.92
C GLY A 70 2.80 -24.82 6.96
N ARG A 71 2.69 -23.48 7.02
CA ARG A 71 3.42 -22.60 7.94
C ARG A 71 2.67 -21.30 8.19
N ASP A 72 3.13 -20.54 9.19
CA ASP A 72 2.69 -19.16 9.39
C ASP A 72 3.15 -18.26 8.24
N ILE A 73 2.26 -17.36 7.82
CA ILE A 73 2.49 -16.40 6.75
C ILE A 73 2.00 -15.03 7.15
N ILE A 74 2.56 -14.00 6.52
CA ILE A 74 2.12 -12.61 6.67
C ILE A 74 1.15 -12.30 5.53
N ILE A 75 -0.04 -11.83 5.88
CA ILE A 75 -0.95 -11.19 4.92
C ILE A 75 -0.90 -9.70 5.18
N SER A 76 -0.56 -8.91 4.17
CA SER A 76 -0.54 -7.45 4.28
C SER A 76 -1.26 -6.76 3.14
N TRP A 77 -1.78 -5.57 3.40
CA TRP A 77 -2.52 -4.78 2.42
C TRP A 77 -2.40 -3.29 2.73
N LYS A 78 -2.63 -2.44 1.72
CA LYS A 78 -2.63 -0.99 1.89
C LYS A 78 -4.04 -0.44 1.74
N ASN A 79 -4.42 0.44 2.66
CA ASN A 79 -5.74 1.09 2.74
C ASN A 79 -6.89 0.13 3.07
N GLU A 80 -8.04 0.68 3.47
CA GLU A 80 -9.23 -0.10 3.88
C GLU A 80 -9.85 -0.95 2.76
N ASN A 81 -9.70 -0.53 1.49
CA ASN A 81 -10.21 -1.23 0.32
C ASN A 81 -9.06 -1.64 -0.62
N PRO A 82 -8.28 -2.67 -0.24
CA PRO A 82 -7.07 -2.99 -0.97
C PRO A 82 -7.36 -3.64 -2.32
N LYS A 83 -6.85 -3.04 -3.40
CA LYS A 83 -6.87 -3.68 -4.74
C LYS A 83 -5.94 -4.89 -4.81
N VAL A 84 -4.88 -4.86 -4.00
CA VAL A 84 -3.82 -5.87 -3.92
C VAL A 84 -3.61 -6.24 -2.46
N VAL A 85 -3.52 -7.54 -2.20
CA VAL A 85 -3.15 -8.13 -0.92
C VAL A 85 -1.87 -8.91 -1.13
N TYR A 86 -0.89 -8.72 -0.26
CA TYR A 86 0.37 -9.45 -0.28
C TYR A 86 0.25 -10.66 0.63
N VAL A 87 0.47 -11.84 0.06
CA VAL A 87 0.50 -13.11 0.78
C VAL A 87 1.96 -13.55 0.80
N ASP A 88 2.59 -13.44 1.97
CA ASP A 88 4.03 -13.67 2.16
C ASP A 88 4.88 -12.94 1.12
N GLN A 89 4.68 -11.62 1.05
CA GLN A 89 5.32 -10.70 0.08
C GLN A 89 4.91 -10.91 -1.39
N THR A 90 4.17 -11.97 -1.71
CA THR A 90 3.68 -12.23 -3.08
C THR A 90 2.38 -11.46 -3.34
N PRO A 91 2.30 -10.59 -4.37
CA PRO A 91 1.14 -9.70 -4.57
C PRO A 91 -0.03 -10.42 -5.28
N TYR A 92 -1.21 -10.41 -4.68
CA TYR A 92 -2.46 -10.93 -5.28
C TYR A 92 -3.51 -9.84 -5.43
N SER A 93 -4.07 -9.71 -6.63
CA SER A 93 -5.26 -8.88 -6.83
C SER A 93 -6.52 -9.57 -6.27
N LEU A 94 -7.53 -8.79 -5.89
CA LEU A 94 -8.83 -9.35 -5.48
C LEU A 94 -9.49 -10.19 -6.59
N LYS A 95 -9.22 -9.86 -7.87
CA LYS A 95 -9.72 -10.63 -9.02
C LYS A 95 -9.07 -12.02 -9.07
N GLU A 96 -7.75 -12.09 -8.94
CA GLU A 96 -7.02 -13.37 -8.88
C GLU A 96 -7.51 -14.23 -7.71
N ILE A 97 -7.68 -13.64 -6.52
CA ILE A 97 -8.18 -14.39 -5.35
C ILE A 97 -9.58 -14.97 -5.61
N LYS A 98 -10.48 -14.19 -6.22
CA LYS A 98 -11.83 -14.66 -6.58
C LYS A 98 -11.77 -15.79 -7.61
N GLN A 99 -10.92 -15.68 -8.63
CA GLN A 99 -10.71 -16.71 -9.65
C GLN A 99 -10.19 -18.01 -9.02
N LEU A 100 -9.14 -17.94 -8.20
CA LEU A 100 -8.55 -19.10 -7.52
C LEU A 100 -9.57 -19.79 -6.59
N LYS A 101 -10.41 -19.02 -5.90
CA LYS A 101 -11.51 -19.58 -5.08
C LYS A 101 -12.59 -20.27 -5.93
N SER A 102 -12.91 -19.74 -7.11
CA SER A 102 -13.98 -20.28 -7.97
C SER A 102 -13.60 -21.60 -8.65
N GLN A 103 -12.31 -21.84 -8.89
CA GLN A 103 -11.81 -23.01 -9.64
C GLN A 103 -11.75 -24.31 -8.81
N GLN A 104 -12.11 -24.29 -7.52
CA GLN A 104 -12.06 -25.46 -6.62
C GLN A 104 -10.73 -26.22 -6.67
N LEU A 105 -9.61 -25.49 -6.75
CA LEU A 105 -8.28 -26.05 -6.85
C LEU A 105 -7.87 -26.79 -5.56
N SER A 106 -7.07 -27.85 -5.70
CA SER A 106 -6.51 -28.54 -4.54
C SER A 106 -5.48 -27.68 -3.81
N ALA A 107 -5.20 -27.98 -2.54
CA ALA A 107 -4.14 -27.29 -1.78
C ALA A 107 -2.76 -27.43 -2.45
N LYS A 108 -2.52 -28.56 -3.14
CA LYS A 108 -1.29 -28.79 -3.91
C LYS A 108 -1.19 -27.83 -5.10
N ASP A 109 -2.29 -27.64 -5.83
CA ASP A 109 -2.33 -26.74 -6.99
C ASP A 109 -2.15 -25.28 -6.56
N LEU A 110 -2.83 -24.87 -5.50
CA LEU A 110 -2.67 -23.53 -4.93
C LEU A 110 -1.24 -23.25 -4.46
N LYS A 111 -0.58 -24.24 -3.84
CA LYS A 111 0.83 -24.14 -3.45
C LYS A 111 1.74 -23.97 -4.66
N ASN A 112 1.53 -24.74 -5.72
CA ASN A 112 2.31 -24.64 -6.95
C ASN A 112 2.13 -23.27 -7.62
N ILE A 113 0.89 -22.77 -7.72
CA ILE A 113 0.60 -21.44 -8.27
C ILE A 113 1.30 -20.36 -7.44
N HIS A 114 1.24 -20.47 -6.11
CA HIS A 114 1.90 -19.52 -5.23
C HIS A 114 3.41 -19.50 -5.43
N ASN A 115 4.07 -20.66 -5.44
CA ASN A 115 5.51 -20.75 -5.67
C ASN A 115 5.89 -20.11 -7.02
N ILE A 116 5.24 -20.54 -8.11
CA ILE A 116 5.49 -19.99 -9.45
C ILE A 116 5.34 -18.46 -9.44
N LYS A 117 4.30 -17.94 -8.78
CA LYS A 117 4.07 -16.50 -8.72
C LYS A 117 5.16 -15.77 -7.91
N ALA A 118 5.58 -16.36 -6.79
CA ALA A 118 6.64 -15.84 -5.93
C ALA A 118 8.01 -15.83 -6.65
N GLU A 119 8.30 -16.85 -7.46
CA GLU A 119 9.57 -16.97 -8.19
C GLU A 119 9.69 -16.03 -9.41
N PHE A 120 8.58 -15.71 -10.08
CA PHE A 120 8.61 -14.98 -11.35
C PHE A 120 8.24 -13.49 -11.26
N ASP A 121 8.04 -12.95 -10.05
CA ASP A 121 7.60 -11.55 -9.81
C ASP A 121 6.38 -11.14 -10.68
N GLY A 122 5.55 -12.13 -11.03
CA GLY A 122 4.66 -12.08 -12.20
C GLY A 122 3.17 -12.20 -11.88
N HIS A 123 2.33 -11.68 -12.77
CA HIS A 123 0.87 -11.82 -12.70
C HIS A 123 0.41 -13.13 -13.34
N VAL A 124 -0.58 -13.81 -12.76
CA VAL A 124 -1.16 -15.02 -13.36
C VAL A 124 -2.06 -14.60 -14.52
N VAL A 125 -1.66 -14.93 -15.75
CA VAL A 125 -2.43 -14.68 -16.98
C VAL A 125 -3.18 -15.95 -17.40
N GLU A 126 -4.47 -15.82 -17.73
CA GLU A 126 -5.28 -16.92 -18.27
C GLU A 126 -4.70 -17.42 -19.60
N LYS A 127 -4.67 -18.74 -19.80
CA LYS A 127 -4.57 -19.30 -21.16
C LYS A 127 -5.94 -19.18 -21.81
N THR A 128 -6.08 -18.26 -22.75
CA THR A 128 -7.16 -18.31 -23.74
C THR A 128 -6.94 -19.56 -24.60
N GLN A 129 -7.88 -20.50 -24.54
CA GLN A 129 -8.03 -21.55 -25.56
C GLN A 129 -8.97 -21.07 -26.65
#